data_AF-A0A2S4LJF0-F1
#
_entry.id   AF-A0A2S4LJF0-F1
#
_cell.length_a   1.000
_cell.length_b   1.000
_cell.length_c   1.000
_cell.angle_alpha   90.00
_cell.angle_beta   90.00
_cell.angle_gamma   90.00
#
_symmetry.space_group_name_H-M   'P 1'
#
loop_
_entity.id
_entity.type
_entity.pdbx_description
1 polymer ?
#
loop_
_entity_poly.entity_id
_entity_poly.type
_entity_poly.pdbx_seq_one_letter_code
_entity_poly.pdbx_strand_id
1 'polypeptide(L)'
;MERAFRAVPNGTIRLTAVTVAGAAGYAVGSSWMVPGTGDMWRCRSAAVGAARWVKIDVADHPGYNVGRFFTPFGQGAPVAGITQLVGTMYLSYGVIKERITVSQLQARVTTLSAGGNIQLAIYNSDPSTRRVSTLVAKTGNLSTTATGAVAGAFTGGDVTLEPGGYWFACMVDNAVCVLLGNGTTSFNHLSFYGSTNGLGASQAAQPAGVLISGQTFGTWPDDVTALNHSEATSRVSAMAFLVASVP
;
A
#
# COMPACT_ATOMS: atom_id res chain seq x y z
N MET A 1 7.87 -37.45 4.96
CA MET A 1 6.44 -37.81 4.96
C MET A 1 5.76 -36.92 3.94
N GLU A 2 5.63 -37.41 2.72
CA GLU A 2 5.14 -36.64 1.57
C GLU A 2 3.61 -36.70 1.57
N ARG A 3 2.95 -35.57 1.85
CA ARG A 3 1.48 -35.46 1.73
C ARG A 3 1.17 -34.75 0.43
N ALA A 4 0.61 -35.50 -0.53
CA ALA A 4 0.22 -35.00 -1.83
C ALA A 4 -1.02 -34.09 -1.72
N PHE A 5 -0.93 -32.90 -2.30
CA PHE A 5 -2.07 -32.00 -2.51
C PHE A 5 -2.60 -32.19 -3.94
N ARG A 6 -3.92 -32.26 -4.10
CA ARG A 6 -4.57 -32.41 -5.41
C ARG A 6 -5.13 -31.07 -5.88
N ALA A 7 -4.68 -30.59 -7.03
CA ALA A 7 -5.27 -29.42 -7.68
C ALA A 7 -6.71 -29.75 -8.15
N VAL A 8 -7.65 -28.82 -7.96
CA VAL A 8 -9.04 -28.94 -8.45
C VAL A 8 -9.19 -28.09 -9.72
N PRO A 9 -9.94 -28.54 -10.76
CA PRO A 9 -9.73 -28.10 -12.13
C PRO A 9 -10.32 -26.74 -12.57
N ASN A 10 -10.73 -25.84 -11.67
CA ASN A 10 -11.54 -24.67 -12.06
C ASN A 10 -10.93 -23.29 -11.71
N GLY A 11 -9.62 -23.10 -11.94
CA GLY A 11 -8.97 -21.77 -12.05
C GLY A 11 -8.95 -20.89 -10.78
N THR A 12 -9.73 -21.23 -9.77
CA THR A 12 -9.61 -20.74 -8.41
C THR A 12 -8.99 -21.88 -7.62
N ILE A 13 -7.72 -21.75 -7.22
CA ILE A 13 -7.22 -22.53 -6.09
C ILE A 13 -7.92 -21.96 -4.86
N ARG A 14 -9.18 -22.37 -4.65
CA ARG A 14 -9.69 -22.43 -3.30
C ARG A 14 -8.87 -23.53 -2.67
N LEU A 15 -7.88 -23.14 -1.87
CA LEU A 15 -7.54 -23.89 -0.68
C LEU A 15 -8.85 -23.96 0.11
N THR A 16 -9.73 -24.91 -0.26
CA THR A 16 -10.63 -25.49 0.72
C THR A 16 -9.70 -25.81 1.86
N ALA A 17 -10.00 -25.32 3.05
CA ALA A 17 -9.32 -25.77 4.23
C ALA A 17 -9.50 -27.29 4.32
N VAL A 18 -8.66 -28.05 3.60
CA VAL A 18 -7.85 -29.03 4.26
C VAL A 18 -7.22 -28.21 5.34
N THR A 19 -7.83 -28.28 6.52
CA THR A 19 -7.07 -28.22 7.74
C THR A 19 -5.84 -29.07 7.44
N VAL A 20 -4.72 -28.44 7.09
CA VAL A 20 -3.44 -28.98 7.50
C VAL A 20 -3.55 -28.90 9.01
N ALA A 21 -4.23 -29.91 9.56
CA ALA A 21 -4.37 -30.14 10.96
C ALA A 21 -2.93 -30.28 11.43
N GLY A 22 -2.48 -29.28 12.18
CA GLY A 22 -1.13 -29.17 12.67
C GLY A 22 -0.33 -28.08 11.96
N ALA A 23 0.24 -27.20 12.78
CA ALA A 23 1.40 -26.40 12.45
C ALA A 23 2.47 -27.27 11.79
N ALA A 24 2.47 -27.37 10.45
CA ALA A 24 3.47 -28.16 9.73
C ALA A 24 4.87 -27.50 9.72
N GLY A 25 5.16 -26.61 10.69
CA GLY A 25 6.50 -26.10 10.94
C GLY A 25 7.10 -25.26 9.82
N TYR A 26 6.30 -24.79 8.85
CA TYR A 26 6.81 -23.95 7.78
C TYR A 26 7.09 -22.55 8.34
N ALA A 27 8.37 -22.24 8.56
CA ALA A 27 8.82 -20.90 8.88
C ALA A 27 8.52 -19.94 7.71
N VAL A 28 8.33 -18.66 8.03
CA VAL A 28 8.33 -17.60 7.01
C VAL A 28 9.60 -17.71 6.16
N GLY A 29 9.46 -17.58 4.85
CA GLY A 29 10.56 -17.77 3.89
C GLY A 29 10.67 -19.20 3.33
N SER A 30 9.99 -20.20 3.91
CA SER A 30 9.92 -21.54 3.34
C SER A 30 9.44 -21.48 1.89
N SER A 31 10.11 -22.20 0.99
CA SER A 31 9.71 -22.33 -0.41
C SER A 31 9.11 -23.70 -0.68
N TRP A 32 8.06 -23.74 -1.47
CA TRP A 32 7.43 -24.96 -1.96
C TRP A 32 7.35 -24.90 -3.49
N MET A 33 7.67 -25.99 -4.17
CA MET A 33 7.46 -26.12 -5.61
C MET A 33 6.32 -27.09 -5.84
N VAL A 34 5.32 -26.69 -6.64
CA VAL A 34 4.24 -27.56 -7.08
C VAL A 34 4.82 -28.57 -8.08
N PRO A 35 4.85 -29.88 -7.77
CA PRO A 35 5.29 -30.88 -8.73
C PRO A 35 4.34 -30.90 -9.93
N GLY A 36 4.89 -30.90 -11.14
CA GLY A 36 4.13 -30.96 -12.40
C GLY A 36 3.93 -29.61 -13.10
N THR A 37 3.68 -28.52 -12.37
CA THR A 37 3.63 -27.17 -12.98
C THR A 37 4.93 -26.40 -12.85
N GLY A 38 5.78 -26.76 -11.88
CA GLY A 38 7.01 -26.02 -11.58
C GLY A 38 6.76 -24.69 -10.86
N ASP A 39 5.51 -24.40 -10.47
CA ASP A 39 5.16 -23.18 -9.76
C ASP A 39 5.85 -23.16 -8.38
N MET A 40 6.62 -22.13 -8.13
CA MET A 40 7.22 -21.89 -6.82
C MET A 40 6.29 -21.03 -5.96
N TRP A 41 6.24 -21.32 -4.66
CA TRP A 41 5.48 -20.60 -3.66
C TRP A 41 6.38 -20.30 -2.46
N ARG A 42 6.24 -19.13 -1.86
CA ARG A 42 6.93 -18.76 -0.61
C ARG A 42 5.91 -18.55 0.49
N CYS A 43 6.19 -19.11 1.66
CA CYS A 43 5.44 -18.80 2.89
C CYS A 43 5.78 -17.35 3.29
N ARG A 44 4.79 -16.44 3.23
CA ARG A 44 4.94 -15.01 3.56
C ARG A 44 4.40 -14.66 4.96
N SER A 45 3.65 -15.58 5.57
CA SER A 45 3.19 -15.46 6.95
C SER A 45 2.89 -16.85 7.49
N ALA A 46 3.40 -17.18 8.67
CA ALA A 46 3.18 -18.44 9.36
C ALA A 46 2.33 -18.22 10.63
N ALA A 47 1.25 -17.46 10.50
CA ALA A 47 0.33 -17.22 11.61
C ALA A 47 -0.29 -18.53 12.13
N VAL A 48 -0.59 -18.57 13.44
CA VAL A 48 -1.21 -19.73 14.08
C VAL A 48 -2.52 -20.07 13.38
N GLY A 49 -2.61 -21.28 12.84
CA GLY A 49 -3.83 -21.81 12.20
C GLY A 49 -3.94 -21.62 10.69
N ALA A 50 -3.10 -20.81 10.04
CA ALA A 50 -3.02 -20.74 8.58
C ALA A 50 -1.72 -20.07 8.09
N ALA A 51 -0.90 -20.82 7.33
CA ALA A 51 0.19 -20.22 6.58
C ALA A 51 -0.36 -19.53 5.31
N ARG A 52 0.14 -18.32 5.01
CA ARG A 52 -0.13 -17.61 3.75
C ARG A 52 1.01 -17.85 2.78
N TRP A 53 0.69 -18.49 1.66
CA TRP A 53 1.62 -18.77 0.58
C TRP A 53 1.36 -17.82 -0.59
N VAL A 54 2.43 -17.27 -1.17
CA VAL A 54 2.38 -16.44 -2.37
C VAL A 54 3.20 -17.12 -3.45
N LYS A 55 2.64 -17.26 -4.66
CA LYS A 55 3.36 -17.80 -5.82
C LYS A 55 4.51 -16.85 -6.16
N ILE A 56 5.74 -17.38 -6.15
CA ILE A 56 6.93 -16.68 -6.62
C ILE A 56 6.86 -16.65 -8.14
N ASP A 57 6.72 -15.45 -8.69
CA ASP A 57 6.80 -15.16 -10.13
C ASP A 57 7.91 -14.12 -10.37
N VAL A 58 8.29 -13.87 -11.61
CA VAL A 58 9.25 -12.81 -12.00
C VAL A 58 8.80 -11.42 -11.55
N ALA A 59 7.49 -11.22 -11.35
CA ALA A 59 6.92 -9.98 -10.83
C ALA A 59 6.90 -9.87 -9.29
N ASP A 60 7.42 -10.86 -8.56
CA ASP A 60 7.34 -10.87 -7.10
C ASP A 60 8.43 -10.00 -6.44
N HIS A 61 8.06 -9.39 -5.31
CA HIS A 61 8.99 -8.57 -4.53
C HIS A 61 10.08 -9.48 -3.89
N PRO A 62 11.38 -9.12 -3.98
CA PRO A 62 12.48 -9.98 -3.52
C PRO A 62 12.46 -10.25 -2.01
N GLY A 63 11.73 -9.43 -1.24
CA GLY A 63 11.64 -9.46 0.22
C GLY A 63 11.96 -8.09 0.79
N TYR A 64 11.49 -7.81 2.01
CA TYR A 64 11.78 -6.54 2.67
C TYR A 64 13.03 -6.66 3.54
N ASN A 65 13.82 -5.59 3.60
CA ASN A 65 14.99 -5.50 4.45
C ASN A 65 14.72 -4.51 5.59
N VAL A 66 14.98 -4.93 6.83
CA VAL A 66 14.85 -4.07 8.01
C VAL A 66 15.75 -2.84 7.90
N GLY A 67 15.26 -1.69 8.34
CA GLY A 67 15.98 -0.41 8.32
C GLY A 67 16.06 0.26 6.94
N ARG A 68 15.27 -0.21 5.96
CA ARG A 68 15.22 0.37 4.61
C ARG A 68 13.84 0.92 4.28
N PHE A 69 13.83 2.02 3.51
CA PHE A 69 12.61 2.58 2.94
C PHE A 69 12.23 1.84 1.65
N PHE A 70 10.95 1.52 1.52
CA PHE A 70 10.37 0.94 0.33
C PHE A 70 9.19 1.76 -0.13
N THR A 71 9.01 1.87 -1.45
CA THR A 71 7.74 2.27 -2.02
C THR A 71 6.80 1.06 -2.03
N PRO A 72 5.51 1.24 -1.70
CA PRO A 72 4.48 0.23 -1.92
C PRO A 72 4.56 -0.40 -3.31
N PHE A 73 4.38 -1.72 -3.39
CA PHE A 73 4.40 -2.40 -4.67
C PHE A 73 3.19 -1.97 -5.50
N GLY A 74 3.40 -1.75 -6.80
CA GLY A 74 2.36 -1.21 -7.66
C GLY A 74 2.17 0.30 -7.52
N GLN A 75 3.01 1.00 -6.76
CA GLN A 75 3.08 2.45 -6.90
C GLN A 75 3.74 2.79 -8.25
N GLY A 76 3.16 3.75 -8.98
CA GLY A 76 3.73 4.25 -10.23
C GLY A 76 5.13 4.82 -10.05
N ALA A 77 5.93 4.83 -11.12
CA ALA A 77 7.25 5.45 -11.09
C ALA A 77 7.14 6.92 -10.62
N PRO A 78 8.04 7.39 -9.73
CA PRO A 78 8.05 8.78 -9.33
C PRO A 78 8.28 9.70 -10.52
N VAL A 79 7.53 10.79 -10.60
CA VAL A 79 7.60 11.81 -11.64
C VAL A 79 7.67 13.21 -11.01
N ALA A 80 7.58 14.27 -11.82
CA ALA A 80 7.55 15.63 -11.29
C ALA A 80 6.44 15.82 -10.23
N GLY A 81 6.70 16.72 -9.29
CA GLY A 81 5.85 16.92 -8.12
C GLY A 81 4.44 17.42 -8.44
N ILE A 82 3.58 17.37 -7.43
CA ILE A 82 2.21 17.85 -7.43
C ILE A 82 1.97 18.77 -6.23
N THR A 83 1.31 19.90 -6.48
CA THR A 83 0.73 20.75 -5.44
C THR A 83 -0.55 20.11 -4.93
N GLN A 84 -0.63 19.89 -3.63
CA GLN A 84 -1.85 19.37 -3.01
C GLN A 84 -2.78 20.50 -2.58
N LEU A 85 -4.09 20.26 -2.68
CA LEU A 85 -5.11 21.16 -2.16
C LEU A 85 -5.27 20.96 -0.65
N VAL A 86 -5.34 22.06 0.09
CA VAL A 86 -5.70 22.05 1.51
C VAL A 86 -7.09 21.44 1.67
N GLY A 87 -7.27 20.66 2.73
CA GLY A 87 -8.52 19.99 3.05
C GLY A 87 -8.89 18.84 2.12
N THR A 88 -7.90 18.29 1.41
CA THR A 88 -8.06 17.09 0.58
C THR A 88 -7.03 16.04 0.98
N MET A 89 -7.49 14.80 1.20
CA MET A 89 -6.63 13.63 1.29
C MET A 89 -6.28 13.15 -0.11
N TYR A 90 -4.99 12.98 -0.39
CA TYR A 90 -4.48 12.35 -1.61
C TYR A 90 -4.05 10.93 -1.28
N LEU A 91 -4.70 9.93 -1.87
CA LEU A 91 -4.47 8.52 -1.56
C LEU A 91 -3.88 7.77 -2.76
N SER A 92 -2.72 7.16 -2.59
CA SER A 92 -2.14 6.22 -3.55
C SER A 92 -2.33 4.78 -3.08
N TYR A 93 -2.79 3.92 -3.97
CA TYR A 93 -2.89 2.49 -3.69
C TYR A 93 -1.51 1.82 -3.80
N GLY A 94 -1.27 0.84 -2.93
CA GLY A 94 -0.11 -0.02 -3.01
C GLY A 94 -0.32 -1.36 -2.33
N VAL A 95 0.55 -2.32 -2.65
CA VAL A 95 0.48 -3.68 -2.12
C VAL A 95 1.69 -3.96 -1.24
N ILE A 96 1.41 -4.53 -0.07
CA ILE A 96 2.40 -5.12 0.82
C ILE A 96 2.44 -6.63 0.56
N LYS A 97 3.61 -7.14 0.19
CA LYS A 97 3.76 -8.52 -0.31
C LYS A 97 4.06 -9.55 0.77
N GLU A 98 4.49 -9.11 1.95
CA GLU A 98 4.75 -9.98 3.10
C GLU A 98 4.41 -9.27 4.41
N ARG A 99 4.23 -10.03 5.48
CA ARG A 99 3.98 -9.43 6.79
C ARG A 99 5.21 -8.63 7.20
N ILE A 100 5.03 -7.36 7.50
CA ILE A 100 6.10 -6.46 7.94
C ILE A 100 5.62 -5.59 9.08
N THR A 101 6.54 -5.14 9.92
CA THR A 101 6.29 -4.03 10.83
C THR A 101 6.86 -2.76 10.21
N VAL A 102 6.07 -1.69 10.21
CA VAL A 102 6.44 -0.38 9.68
C VAL A 102 6.52 0.60 10.84
N SER A 103 7.58 1.42 10.87
CA SER A 103 7.77 2.44 11.92
C SER A 103 7.60 3.87 11.45
N GLN A 104 7.79 4.13 10.15
CA GLN A 104 7.72 5.49 9.59
C GLN A 104 7.10 5.52 8.20
N LEU A 105 6.50 6.67 7.88
CA LEU A 105 6.19 7.05 6.51
C LEU A 105 7.09 8.19 6.06
N GLN A 106 7.33 8.25 4.75
CA GLN A 106 8.12 9.27 4.10
C GLN A 106 7.40 9.80 2.86
N ALA A 107 7.54 11.10 2.63
CA ALA A 107 7.28 11.75 1.36
C ALA A 107 8.49 12.61 0.98
N ARG A 108 8.55 13.06 -0.27
CA ARG A 108 9.60 13.97 -0.74
C ARG A 108 9.02 15.32 -1.11
N VAL A 109 9.48 16.37 -0.44
CA VAL A 109 9.16 17.77 -0.77
C VAL A 109 10.06 18.20 -1.93
N THR A 110 9.46 18.61 -3.05
CA THR A 110 10.18 19.16 -4.22
C THR A 110 10.11 20.67 -4.28
N THR A 111 9.08 21.27 -3.67
CA THR A 111 8.98 22.72 -3.47
C THR A 111 8.54 22.97 -2.03
N LEU A 112 9.35 23.71 -1.29
CA LEU A 112 9.12 23.99 0.12
C LEU A 112 7.94 24.93 0.32
N SER A 113 7.38 24.91 1.52
CA SER A 113 6.44 25.93 2.01
C SER A 113 6.91 26.37 3.38
N ALA A 114 7.19 27.66 3.52
CA ALA A 114 7.67 28.24 4.77
C ALA A 114 6.56 28.16 5.83
N GLY A 115 6.87 27.55 6.98
CA GLY A 115 5.91 27.34 8.08
C GLY A 115 4.86 26.27 7.81
N GLY A 116 4.88 25.61 6.64
CA GLY A 116 3.94 24.55 6.29
C GLY A 116 4.32 23.18 6.85
N ASN A 117 3.33 22.30 6.89
CA ASN A 117 3.44 20.92 7.33
C ASN A 117 2.66 19.98 6.39
N ILE A 118 3.11 18.73 6.38
CA ILE A 118 2.34 17.60 5.85
C ILE A 118 2.09 16.57 6.94
N GLN A 119 1.08 15.73 6.75
CA GLN A 119 0.87 14.51 7.50
C GLN A 119 0.65 13.35 6.53
N LEU A 120 1.09 12.17 6.94
CA LEU A 120 0.99 10.95 6.16
C LEU A 120 0.20 9.91 6.95
N ALA A 121 -0.54 9.05 6.26
CA ALA A 121 -1.31 7.98 6.87
C ALA A 121 -1.36 6.72 6.00
N ILE A 122 -1.72 5.60 6.62
CA ILE A 122 -2.08 4.34 5.96
C ILE A 122 -3.54 4.05 6.30
N TYR A 123 -4.30 3.67 5.28
CA TYR A 123 -5.65 3.12 5.40
C TYR A 123 -5.67 1.69 4.86
N ASN A 124 -6.58 0.89 5.41
CA ASN A 124 -6.91 -0.41 4.86
C ASN A 124 -7.61 -0.25 3.51
N SER A 125 -7.44 -1.27 2.66
CA SER A 125 -8.33 -1.51 1.52
C SER A 125 -9.47 -2.43 1.99
N ASP A 126 -10.71 -2.03 1.74
CA ASP A 126 -11.88 -2.85 1.99
C ASP A 126 -11.76 -4.19 1.23
N PRO A 127 -11.93 -5.34 1.88
CA PRO A 127 -11.70 -6.63 1.23
C PRO A 127 -12.74 -6.96 0.16
N SER A 128 -13.93 -6.35 0.21
CA SER A 128 -15.04 -6.59 -0.72
C SER A 128 -15.05 -5.62 -1.90
N THR A 129 -14.82 -4.34 -1.65
CA THR A 129 -14.88 -3.27 -2.66
C THR A 129 -13.51 -2.81 -3.15
N ARG A 130 -12.43 -3.20 -2.46
CA ARG A 130 -11.05 -2.76 -2.68
C ARG A 130 -10.82 -1.25 -2.50
N ARG A 131 -11.82 -0.49 -2.08
CA ARG A 131 -11.75 0.95 -1.81
C ARG A 131 -11.05 1.24 -0.49
N VAL A 132 -10.73 2.50 -0.25
CA VAL A 132 -10.20 2.94 1.05
C VAL A 132 -11.28 2.77 2.13
N SER A 133 -10.88 2.23 3.29
CA SER A 133 -11.79 1.99 4.42
C SER A 133 -11.30 2.62 5.71
N THR A 134 -10.65 1.86 6.59
CA THR A 134 -10.35 2.30 7.95
C THR A 134 -8.91 2.77 8.11
N LEU A 135 -8.68 3.73 9.00
CA LEU A 135 -7.35 4.21 9.34
C LEU A 135 -6.55 3.09 10.01
N VAL A 136 -5.29 2.94 9.61
CA VAL A 136 -4.33 1.98 10.17
C VAL A 136 -3.31 2.69 11.04
N ALA A 137 -2.69 3.74 10.50
CA ALA A 137 -1.69 4.52 11.21
C ALA A 137 -1.53 5.91 10.58
N LYS A 138 -1.04 6.88 11.36
CA LYS A 138 -0.77 8.26 10.91
C LYS A 138 0.44 8.87 11.60
N THR A 139 1.15 9.75 10.89
CA THR A 139 2.25 10.54 11.43
C THR A 139 1.73 11.77 12.17
N GLY A 140 2.62 12.41 12.95
CA GLY A 140 2.44 13.80 13.34
C GLY A 140 2.78 14.75 12.19
N ASN A 141 2.93 16.03 12.50
CA ASN A 141 3.36 17.05 11.54
C ASN A 141 4.80 16.79 11.06
N LEU A 142 4.99 16.81 9.75
CA LEU A 142 6.28 16.80 9.09
C LEU A 142 6.50 18.15 8.44
N SER A 143 7.55 18.86 8.84
CA SER A 143 7.85 20.20 8.32
C SER A 143 8.12 20.18 6.82
N THR A 144 7.59 21.17 6.09
CA THR A 144 7.86 21.40 4.66
C THR A 144 8.82 22.54 4.40
N THR A 145 9.58 22.99 5.41
CA THR A 145 10.48 24.15 5.30
C THR A 145 11.76 23.89 4.50
N ALA A 146 12.02 22.63 4.13
CA ALA A 146 13.15 22.24 3.31
C ALA A 146 12.70 21.30 2.18
N THR A 147 13.42 21.32 1.07
CA THR A 147 13.28 20.29 0.02
C THR A 147 14.00 19.03 0.45
N GLY A 148 13.56 17.89 -0.08
CA GLY A 148 14.13 16.58 0.25
C GLY A 148 13.13 15.63 0.87
N ALA A 149 13.64 14.50 1.37
CA ALA A 149 12.81 13.51 2.02
C ALA A 149 12.45 13.97 3.43
N VAL A 150 11.16 13.91 3.75
CA VAL A 150 10.63 14.14 5.10
C VAL A 150 9.99 12.85 5.56
N ALA A 151 10.41 12.36 6.73
CA ALA A 151 9.93 11.11 7.30
C ALA A 151 9.57 11.33 8.77
N GLY A 152 8.57 10.59 9.25
CA GLY A 152 8.25 10.62 10.67
C GLY A 152 7.56 9.35 11.13
N ALA A 153 7.71 9.12 12.42
CA ALA A 153 7.11 7.98 13.11
C ALA A 153 5.60 8.12 13.22
N PHE A 154 4.92 6.99 13.40
CA PHE A 154 3.51 6.96 13.72
C PHE A 154 3.25 7.48 15.14
N THR A 155 2.17 8.22 15.31
CA THR A 155 1.75 8.78 16.61
C THR A 155 1.29 7.71 17.62
N GLY A 156 0.97 6.50 17.15
CA GLY A 156 0.58 5.35 17.97
C GLY A 156 1.65 4.25 18.09
N GLY A 157 2.86 4.49 17.60
CA GLY A 157 3.92 3.48 17.52
C GLY A 157 3.86 2.63 16.26
N ASP A 158 4.81 1.68 16.15
CA ASP A 158 4.98 0.82 14.99
C ASP A 158 3.72 -0.01 14.69
N VAL A 159 3.42 -0.22 13.40
CA VAL A 159 2.26 -0.98 12.96
C VAL A 159 2.67 -2.20 12.15
N THR A 160 2.09 -3.36 12.47
CA THR A 160 2.25 -4.57 11.67
C THR A 160 1.23 -4.60 10.54
N LEU A 161 1.71 -4.68 9.31
CA LEU A 161 0.91 -4.84 8.11
C LEU A 161 0.96 -6.30 7.67
N GLU A 162 -0.21 -6.84 7.31
CA GLU A 162 -0.32 -8.16 6.69
C GLU A 162 -0.04 -8.06 5.18
N PRO A 163 0.25 -9.17 4.49
CA PRO A 163 0.23 -9.18 3.04
C PRO A 163 -1.16 -8.76 2.53
N GLY A 164 -1.24 -7.70 1.73
CA GLY A 164 -2.51 -7.10 1.31
C GLY A 164 -2.38 -5.75 0.59
N GLY A 165 -3.53 -5.22 0.17
CA GLY A 165 -3.66 -3.88 -0.42
C GLY A 165 -3.90 -2.81 0.64
N TYR A 166 -3.23 -1.67 0.48
CA TYR A 166 -3.29 -0.54 1.40
C TYR A 166 -3.34 0.78 0.63
N TRP A 167 -3.90 1.80 1.27
CA TRP A 167 -3.95 3.16 0.75
C TRP A 167 -3.04 4.05 1.57
N PHE A 168 -2.03 4.61 0.93
CA PHE A 168 -1.11 5.55 1.53
C PHE A 168 -1.66 6.94 1.26
N ALA A 169 -1.89 7.73 2.30
CA ALA A 169 -2.58 9.00 2.23
C ALA A 169 -1.68 10.15 2.67
N CYS A 170 -1.88 11.31 2.08
CA CYS A 170 -1.19 12.54 2.43
C CYS A 170 -2.17 13.72 2.52
N MET A 171 -1.94 14.58 3.50
CA MET A 171 -2.60 15.88 3.64
C MET A 171 -1.57 16.98 3.90
N VAL A 172 -1.85 18.17 3.38
CA VAL A 172 -1.06 19.41 3.56
C VAL A 172 -1.89 20.45 4.32
N ASP A 173 -1.22 21.28 5.13
CA ASP A 173 -1.84 22.45 5.78
C ASP A 173 -1.76 23.71 4.91
N ASN A 174 -1.10 23.62 3.75
CA ASN A 174 -0.79 24.74 2.89
C ASN A 174 -0.93 24.35 1.41
N ALA A 175 -1.21 25.34 0.56
CA ALA A 175 -1.40 25.13 -0.89
C ALA A 175 -0.11 25.39 -1.71
N VAL A 176 1.04 25.53 -1.05
CA VAL A 176 2.31 25.92 -1.70
C VAL A 176 3.24 24.73 -1.85
N CYS A 177 3.27 23.85 -0.86
CA CYS A 177 4.15 22.70 -0.84
C CYS A 177 3.85 21.78 -2.04
N VAL A 178 4.91 21.40 -2.75
CA VAL A 178 4.85 20.42 -3.83
C VAL A 178 5.55 19.16 -3.37
N LEU A 179 4.84 18.04 -3.45
CA LEU A 179 5.38 16.72 -3.13
C LEU A 179 5.69 15.95 -4.41
N LEU A 180 6.74 15.13 -4.40
CA LEU A 180 7.02 14.20 -5.48
C LEU A 180 5.77 13.39 -5.82
N GLY A 181 5.41 13.29 -7.10
CA GLY A 181 4.18 12.64 -7.55
C GLY A 181 4.43 11.23 -8.08
N ASN A 182 3.39 10.40 -8.07
CA ASN A 182 3.33 9.17 -8.87
C ASN A 182 2.92 9.49 -10.31
N GLY A 183 3.52 8.80 -11.28
CA GLY A 183 3.20 8.96 -12.70
C GLY A 183 1.76 8.59 -13.05
N THR A 184 1.16 9.34 -13.98
CA THR A 184 -0.18 9.09 -14.52
C THR A 184 -0.22 7.96 -15.55
N THR A 185 0.89 7.29 -15.85
CA THR A 185 0.91 6.09 -16.72
C THR A 185 0.89 4.79 -15.92
N SER A 186 0.62 4.87 -14.62
CA SER A 186 0.56 3.70 -13.74
C SER A 186 -0.85 3.13 -13.70
N PHE A 187 -1.02 1.96 -14.32
CA PHE A 187 -2.28 1.22 -14.37
C PHE A 187 -2.73 0.65 -13.02
N ASN A 188 -1.89 0.69 -11.99
CA ASN A 188 -2.07 -0.17 -10.82
C ASN A 188 -3.36 0.13 -10.06
N HIS A 189 -3.70 1.40 -9.82
CA HIS A 189 -4.97 1.78 -9.21
C HIS A 189 -6.19 1.20 -9.96
N LEU A 190 -6.22 1.35 -11.28
CA LEU A 190 -7.30 0.84 -12.13
C LEU A 190 -7.31 -0.69 -12.19
N SER A 191 -6.13 -1.32 -12.23
CA SER A 191 -5.98 -2.78 -12.30
C SER A 191 -6.51 -3.48 -11.04
N PHE A 192 -6.56 -2.79 -9.90
CA PHE A 192 -7.04 -3.37 -8.64
C PHE A 192 -8.46 -2.93 -8.25
N TYR A 193 -8.85 -1.68 -8.53
CA TYR A 193 -10.14 -1.10 -8.07
C TYR A 193 -11.11 -0.74 -9.22
N GLY A 194 -10.65 -0.66 -10.47
CA GLY A 194 -11.45 -0.25 -11.62
C GLY A 194 -11.57 1.27 -11.76
N SER A 195 -12.53 1.74 -12.56
CA SER A 195 -12.90 3.17 -12.63
C SER A 195 -14.41 3.30 -12.51
N THR A 196 -14.86 4.28 -11.74
CA THR A 196 -16.27 4.62 -11.52
C THR A 196 -16.89 5.37 -12.68
N ASN A 197 -16.10 6.09 -13.48
CA ASN A 197 -16.58 6.86 -14.63
C ASN A 197 -16.09 6.29 -15.97
N GLY A 198 -15.26 5.24 -15.96
CA GLY A 198 -14.70 4.59 -17.14
C GLY A 198 -13.64 5.40 -17.90
N LEU A 199 -13.65 6.73 -17.74
CA LEU A 199 -12.72 7.66 -18.39
C LEU A 199 -11.27 7.47 -17.92
N GLY A 200 -11.07 7.02 -16.68
CA GLY A 200 -9.72 6.71 -16.18
C GLY A 200 -9.09 5.51 -16.90
N ALA A 201 -9.89 4.53 -17.31
CA ALA A 201 -9.40 3.26 -17.86
C ALA A 201 -8.98 3.32 -19.34
N SER A 202 -9.42 4.33 -20.09
CA SER A 202 -9.23 4.42 -21.54
C SER A 202 -8.39 5.62 -22.02
N GLN A 203 -7.69 6.31 -21.12
CA GLN A 203 -6.90 7.51 -21.44
C GLN A 203 -5.38 7.29 -21.30
N ALA A 204 -4.61 8.09 -22.06
CA ALA A 204 -3.15 8.08 -22.03
C ALA A 204 -2.57 8.56 -20.68
N ALA A 205 -3.33 9.35 -19.93
CA ALA A 205 -3.09 9.68 -18.53
C ALA A 205 -4.22 9.07 -17.67
N GLN A 206 -3.83 8.24 -16.72
CA GLN A 206 -4.67 7.44 -15.85
C GLN A 206 -4.61 7.93 -14.41
N PRO A 207 -5.68 7.68 -13.62
CA PRO A 207 -5.76 8.18 -12.28
C PRO A 207 -4.72 7.53 -11.37
N ALA A 208 -3.84 8.34 -10.80
CA ALA A 208 -2.76 7.86 -9.94
C ALA A 208 -3.24 7.41 -8.54
N GLY A 209 -4.52 7.65 -8.21
CA GLY A 209 -5.12 7.30 -6.92
C GLY A 209 -6.52 7.89 -6.73
N VAL A 210 -6.92 8.06 -5.47
CA VAL A 210 -8.23 8.57 -5.04
C VAL A 210 -8.05 9.84 -4.19
N LEU A 211 -9.02 10.74 -4.24
CA LEU A 211 -9.12 11.94 -3.43
C LEU A 211 -10.34 11.86 -2.50
N ILE A 212 -10.21 12.42 -1.30
CA ILE A 212 -11.32 12.67 -0.38
C ILE A 212 -11.24 14.13 0.05
N SER A 213 -12.23 14.93 -0.33
CA SER A 213 -12.29 16.37 -0.02
C SER A 213 -13.03 16.65 1.30
N GLY A 214 -13.00 17.91 1.74
CA GLY A 214 -13.71 18.38 2.93
C GLY A 214 -13.06 17.94 4.25
N GLN A 215 -11.78 17.56 4.21
CA GLN A 215 -11.03 17.14 5.38
C GLN A 215 -10.42 18.34 6.09
N THR A 216 -10.21 18.25 7.40
CA THR A 216 -9.46 19.25 8.16
C THR A 216 -8.06 18.72 8.43
N PHE A 217 -7.03 19.51 8.10
CA PHE A 217 -5.65 19.11 8.38
C PHE A 217 -5.47 18.74 9.86
N GLY A 218 -4.70 17.70 10.15
CA GLY A 218 -4.54 17.18 11.51
C GLY A 218 -5.60 16.17 11.93
N THR A 219 -6.72 16.06 11.21
CA THR A 219 -7.81 15.13 11.51
C THR A 219 -7.87 14.03 10.46
N TRP A 220 -7.72 12.79 10.90
CA TRP A 220 -7.81 11.60 10.05
C TRP A 220 -9.01 10.78 10.50
N PRO A 221 -10.10 10.68 9.70
CA PRO A 221 -11.24 9.87 10.05
C PRO A 221 -10.85 8.40 10.19
N ASP A 222 -11.34 7.74 11.23
CA ASP A 222 -11.05 6.32 11.49
C ASP A 222 -11.72 5.39 10.47
N ASP A 223 -12.83 5.82 9.87
CA ASP A 223 -13.55 5.14 8.80
C ASP A 223 -13.96 6.16 7.73
N VAL A 224 -13.52 5.92 6.48
CA VAL A 224 -13.84 6.77 5.33
C VAL A 224 -14.77 6.08 4.32
N THR A 225 -15.35 4.93 4.63
CA THR A 225 -16.21 4.16 3.70
C THR A 225 -17.45 4.93 3.26
N ALA A 226 -18.00 5.79 4.12
CA ALA A 226 -19.16 6.63 3.81
C ALA A 226 -18.81 7.95 3.13
N LEU A 227 -17.52 8.29 2.99
CA LEU A 227 -17.09 9.54 2.37
C LEU A 227 -17.09 9.42 0.84
N ASN A 228 -17.26 10.56 0.18
CA ASN A 228 -17.17 10.62 -1.27
C ASN A 228 -15.72 10.47 -1.73
N HIS A 229 -15.47 9.45 -2.55
CA HIS A 229 -14.18 9.16 -3.16
C HIS A 229 -14.22 9.60 -4.62
N SER A 230 -13.32 10.51 -5.02
CA SER A 230 -13.16 10.89 -6.42
C SER A 230 -11.85 10.37 -6.99
N GLU A 231 -11.85 9.96 -8.25
CA GLU A 231 -10.61 9.53 -8.90
C GLU A 231 -9.70 10.73 -9.12
N ALA A 232 -8.44 10.61 -8.70
CA ALA A 232 -7.43 11.61 -8.96
C ALA A 232 -7.07 11.55 -10.45
N THR A 233 -7.70 12.37 -11.29
CA THR A 233 -7.44 12.43 -12.75
C THR A 233 -6.05 12.95 -13.11
N SER A 234 -5.25 13.30 -12.11
CA SER A 234 -3.85 13.70 -12.25
C SER A 234 -2.96 12.83 -11.36
N ARG A 235 -1.92 13.41 -10.76
CA ARG A 235 -0.97 12.70 -9.90
C ARG A 235 -1.48 12.64 -8.47
N VAL A 236 -0.92 11.74 -7.68
CA VAL A 236 -0.99 11.76 -6.21
C VAL A 236 0.43 11.66 -5.69
N SER A 237 0.65 12.01 -4.42
CA SER A 237 2.01 12.02 -3.88
C SER A 237 2.60 10.63 -3.77
N ALA A 238 3.89 10.54 -4.10
CA ALA A 238 4.70 9.37 -3.89
C ALA A 238 5.05 9.23 -2.40
N MET A 239 4.91 8.02 -1.88
CA MET A 239 5.15 7.71 -0.48
C MET A 239 6.02 6.48 -0.34
N ALA A 240 6.80 6.44 0.74
CA ALA A 240 7.59 5.30 1.13
C ALA A 240 7.36 4.99 2.61
N PHE A 241 7.70 3.77 3.01
CA PHE A 241 7.59 3.32 4.39
C PHE A 241 8.90 2.67 4.85
N LEU A 242 9.24 2.85 6.13
CA LEU A 242 10.41 2.23 6.75
C LEU A 242 10.04 0.89 7.38
N VAL A 243 10.73 -0.18 6.99
CA VAL A 243 10.54 -1.51 7.56
C VAL A 243 11.29 -1.61 8.89
N ALA A 244 10.56 -1.79 9.98
CA ALA A 244 11.09 -1.95 11.34
C ALA A 244 11.41 -3.41 11.67
N SER A 245 10.61 -4.35 11.18
CA SER A 245 10.90 -5.79 11.31
C SER A 245 10.23 -6.60 10.19
N VAL A 246 10.81 -7.77 9.92
CA VAL A 246 10.24 -8.84 9.11
C VAL A 246 10.21 -10.09 10.00
N PRO A 247 9.12 -10.87 10.03
CA PRO A 247 9.01 -12.09 10.83
C PRO A 247 10.06 -13.16 10.51
#